data_AF-A0A7K0DN54-F1
#
_entry.id   AF-A0A7K0DN54-F1
#
_cell.length_a   1.000
_cell.length_b   1.000
_cell.length_c   1.000
_cell.angle_alpha   90.00
_cell.angle_beta   90.00
_cell.angle_gamma   90.00
#
_symmetry.space_group_name_H-M   'P 1'
#
loop_
_entity.id
_entity.type
_entity.pdbx_description
1 polymer ?
#
loop_
_entity_poly.entity_id
_entity_poly.type
_entity_poly.pdbx_seq_one_letter_code
_entity_poly.pdbx_strand_id
1 'polypeptide(L)'
;MTRSEIAELRFAVTQLRQCVGALRSHYGESNTVKRLENDLERLTIDADEFEQSPPPEIASRRDQETIYVPDSKSDEAAWMGAQDEGLGFHSRPRTT
;
A
#
# COMPACT_ATOMS: atom_id res chain seq x y z
N MET A 1 3.42 -20.51 7.40
CA MET A 1 4.82 -20.06 7.53
C MET A 1 4.70 -18.56 7.77
N THR A 2 4.62 -18.11 9.03
CA THR A 2 4.16 -16.73 9.33
C THR A 2 4.71 -16.18 10.66
N ARG A 3 4.61 -16.94 11.77
CA ARG A 3 4.98 -16.41 13.10
C ARG A 3 6.49 -16.16 13.28
N SER A 4 7.36 -16.92 12.61
CA SER A 4 8.81 -16.68 12.66
C SER A 4 9.20 -15.44 11.85
N GLU A 5 8.63 -15.30 10.65
CA GLU A 5 8.97 -14.21 9.73
C GLU A 5 8.50 -12.85 10.27
N ILE A 6 7.31 -12.79 10.90
CA ILE A 6 6.86 -11.56 11.55
C ILE A 6 7.72 -11.19 12.77
N ALA A 7 8.20 -12.19 13.53
CA ALA A 7 9.12 -11.95 14.65
C ALA A 7 10.48 -11.42 14.15
N GLU A 8 10.99 -11.97 13.04
CA GLU A 8 12.21 -11.48 12.38
C GLU A 8 12.03 -10.05 11.84
N LEU A 9 10.88 -9.73 11.26
CA LEU A 9 10.56 -8.36 10.84
C LEU A 9 10.58 -7.39 12.03
N ARG A 10 9.91 -7.73 13.15
CA ARG A 10 9.92 -6.89 14.37
C ARG A 10 11.32 -6.68 14.92
N PHE A 11 12.15 -7.73 14.89
CA PHE A 11 13.55 -7.63 15.28
C PHE A 11 14.30 -6.65 14.37
N ALA A 12 14.16 -6.78 13.05
CA ALA A 12 14.81 -5.89 12.09
C ALA A 12 14.34 -4.42 12.24
N VAL A 13 13.04 -4.18 12.44
CA VAL A 13 12.48 -2.84 12.72
C VAL A 13 13.09 -2.24 13.99
N THR A 14 13.29 -3.05 15.03
CA THR A 14 13.95 -2.61 16.27
C THR A 14 15.40 -2.21 16.03
N GLN A 15 16.14 -2.98 15.23
CA GLN A 15 17.52 -2.64 14.85
C GLN A 15 17.56 -1.35 14.02
N LEU A 16 16.65 -1.18 13.07
CA LEU A 16 16.55 0.02 12.25
C LEU A 16 16.28 1.27 13.10
N ARG A 17 15.46 1.15 14.15
CA ARG A 17 15.22 2.22 15.13
C ARG A 17 16.50 2.71 15.78
N GLN A 18 17.38 1.80 16.18
CA GLN A 18 18.67 2.17 16.78
C GLN A 18 19.56 2.89 15.77
N CYS A 19 19.62 2.40 14.53
CA CYS A 19 20.40 3.04 13.45
C CYS A 19 19.89 4.45 13.13
N VAL A 20 18.58 4.64 12.98
CA VAL A 20 17.98 5.96 12.72
C VAL A 20 18.19 6.90 13.90
N GLY A 21 18.09 6.40 15.14
CA GLY A 21 18.41 7.17 16.34
C GLY A 21 19.86 7.67 16.34
N ALA A 22 20.82 6.83 15.95
CA ALA A 22 22.22 7.25 15.79
C ALA A 22 22.38 8.31 14.69
N LEU A 23 21.70 8.16 13.55
CA LEU A 23 21.70 9.19 12.50
C LEU A 23 21.15 10.52 13.01
N ARG A 24 20.07 10.50 13.80
CA ARG A 24 19.53 11.70 14.43
C ARG A 24 20.52 12.34 15.40
N SER A 25 21.26 11.55 16.19
CA SER A 25 22.33 12.09 17.04
C SER A 25 23.45 12.78 16.25
N HIS A 26 23.78 12.27 15.05
CA HIS A 26 24.86 12.83 14.22
C HIS A 26 24.42 14.00 13.33
N TYR A 27 23.21 13.95 12.79
CA TYR A 27 22.73 14.87 11.75
C TYR A 27 21.56 15.76 12.21
N GLY A 28 21.09 15.58 13.45
CA GLY A 28 20.02 16.36 14.05
C GLY A 28 18.68 16.20 13.33
N GLU A 29 17.86 17.24 13.41
CA GLU A 29 16.48 17.31 12.93
C GLU A 29 16.36 17.60 11.42
N SER A 30 17.30 17.07 10.62
CA SER A 30 17.26 17.20 9.16
C SER A 30 15.99 16.59 8.58
N ASN A 31 15.44 17.20 7.52
CA ASN A 31 14.24 16.71 6.84
C ASN A 31 14.37 15.24 6.41
N THR A 32 15.56 14.80 6.01
CA THR A 32 15.79 13.40 5.61
C THR A 32 15.71 12.46 6.81
N VAL A 33 16.27 12.84 7.96
CA VAL A 33 16.22 12.04 9.20
C VAL A 33 14.78 11.93 9.69
N LYS A 34 14.04 13.05 9.71
CA LYS A 34 12.62 13.06 10.08
C LYS A 34 11.78 12.14 9.19
N ARG A 35 12.06 12.08 7.88
CA ARG A 35 11.37 11.14 6.98
C ARG A 35 11.64 9.70 7.38
N LEU A 36 12.90 9.34 7.66
CA LEU A 36 13.25 8.00 8.14
C LEU A 36 12.55 7.64 9.46
N GLU A 37 12.42 8.58 10.39
CA GLU A 37 11.68 8.36 11.64
C GLU A 37 10.18 8.13 11.39
N ASN A 38 9.56 8.92 10.51
CA ASN A 38 8.16 8.73 10.12
C ASN A 38 7.94 7.37 9.41
N ASP A 39 8.84 6.99 8.50
CA ASP A 39 8.75 5.72 7.78
C ASP A 39 8.91 4.54 8.75
N LEU A 40 9.77 4.67 9.76
CA LEU A 40 9.94 3.67 10.80
C LEU A 40 8.71 3.54 11.73
N GLU A 41 8.06 4.65 12.07
CA GLU A 41 6.81 4.63 12.81
C GLU A 41 5.72 3.90 12.00
N ARG A 42 5.60 4.21 10.71
CA ARG A 42 4.69 3.49 9.80
C ARG A 42 4.98 1.99 9.74
N LEU A 43 6.23 1.59 9.53
CA LEU A 43 6.61 0.18 9.53
C LEU A 43 6.27 -0.54 10.85
N THR A 44 6.32 0.17 11.98
CA THR A 44 5.95 -0.39 13.28
C THR A 44 4.44 -0.63 13.34
N ILE A 45 3.64 0.35 12.90
CA ILE A 45 2.17 0.24 12.81
C ILE A 45 1.79 -0.91 11.88
N ASP A 46 2.37 -0.96 10.68
CA ASP A 46 2.07 -1.98 9.67
C ASP A 46 2.42 -3.39 10.17
N ALA A 47 3.52 -3.55 10.92
CA ALA A 47 3.91 -4.83 11.49
C ALA A 47 2.95 -5.29 12.60
N ASP A 48 2.51 -4.38 13.46
CA ASP A 48 1.52 -4.67 14.50
C ASP A 48 0.13 -4.98 13.88
N GLU A 49 -0.27 -4.25 12.83
CA GLU A 49 -1.50 -4.51 12.08
C GLU A 49 -1.45 -5.90 11.40
N PHE A 50 -0.35 -6.24 10.75
CA PHE A 50 -0.16 -7.55 10.11
C PHE A 50 -0.27 -8.70 11.12
N GLU A 51 0.25 -8.53 12.34
CA GLU A 51 0.16 -9.55 13.39
C GLU A 51 -1.29 -9.72 13.92
N GLN A 52 -2.06 -8.63 13.99
CA GLN A 52 -3.44 -8.64 14.44
C GLN A 52 -4.43 -9.11 13.37
N SER A 53 -4.19 -8.72 12.11
CA SER A 53 -5.06 -8.98 10.97
C SER A 53 -4.21 -9.33 9.75
N PRO A 54 -3.62 -10.54 9.72
CA PRO A 54 -2.81 -10.95 8.59
C PRO A 54 -3.69 -11.01 7.32
N PRO A 55 -3.18 -10.53 6.18
CA PRO A 55 -3.90 -10.68 4.91
C PRO A 55 -4.08 -12.16 4.58
N PRO A 56 -5.09 -12.52 3.77
CA PRO A 56 -5.24 -13.89 3.31
C PRO A 56 -3.96 -14.33 2.58
N GLU A 57 -3.47 -15.53 2.90
CA GLU A 57 -2.36 -16.12 2.17
C GLU A 57 -2.74 -16.19 0.68
N ILE A 58 -1.83 -15.77 -0.20
CA ILE A 58 -2.06 -15.86 -1.64
C ILE A 58 -2.25 -17.36 -1.95
N ALA A 59 -3.48 -17.75 -2.28
CA ALA A 59 -3.76 -19.09 -2.76
C ALA A 59 -2.81 -19.35 -3.92
N SER A 60 -2.06 -20.46 -3.85
CA SER A 60 -1.22 -20.88 -4.97
C SER A 60 -2.07 -20.81 -6.23
N ARG A 61 -1.59 -20.16 -7.30
CA ARG A 61 -2.23 -19.80 -8.60
C ARG A 61 -3.27 -20.76 -9.24
N ARG A 62 -3.49 -21.94 -8.67
CA ARG A 62 -4.63 -22.82 -8.92
C ARG A 62 -5.91 -22.08 -8.49
N ASP A 63 -6.75 -21.77 -9.48
CA ASP A 63 -8.08 -21.17 -9.35
C ASP A 63 -8.14 -19.65 -9.17
N GLN A 64 -7.40 -18.90 -10.02
CA GLN A 64 -8.04 -17.69 -10.53
C GLN A 64 -9.23 -18.14 -11.38
N GLU A 65 -10.39 -18.26 -10.74
CA GLU A 65 -11.66 -18.53 -11.42
C GLU A 65 -11.81 -17.49 -12.53
N THR A 66 -11.69 -17.94 -13.78
CA THR A 66 -11.83 -17.05 -14.92
C THR A 66 -13.30 -16.65 -14.97
N ILE A 67 -13.60 -15.44 -14.50
CA ILE A 67 -14.95 -14.90 -14.58
C ILE A 67 -15.22 -14.61 -16.06
N TYR A 68 -16.21 -15.31 -16.62
CA TYR A 68 -16.66 -15.06 -17.97
C TYR A 68 -17.27 -13.65 -18.05
N VAL A 69 -16.66 -12.78 -18.86
CA VAL A 69 -17.23 -11.48 -19.24
C VAL A 69 -17.95 -11.68 -20.58
N PRO A 70 -19.27 -11.52 -20.64
CA PRO A 70 -20.01 -11.65 -21.89
C PRO A 70 -19.57 -10.62 -22.94
N ASP A 71 -19.45 -11.03 -24.20
CA ASP A 71 -19.20 -10.13 -25.34
C ASP A 71 -20.41 -9.21 -25.67
N SER A 72 -21.55 -9.43 -25.01
CA SER A 72 -22.70 -8.54 -25.13
C SER A 72 -22.36 -7.15 -24.61
N LYS A 73 -22.86 -6.11 -25.30
CA LYS A 73 -22.75 -4.75 -24.78
C LYS A 73 -23.33 -4.68 -23.37
N SER A 74 -22.60 -4.04 -22.46
CA SER A 74 -23.12 -3.71 -21.14
C SER A 74 -24.36 -2.83 -21.29
N ASP A 75 -25.30 -2.96 -20.35
CA ASP A 75 -26.49 -2.09 -20.30
C ASP A 75 -26.04 -0.63 -20.10
N GLU A 76 -26.28 0.21 -21.10
CA GLU A 76 -25.90 1.63 -21.08
C GLU A 76 -26.59 2.37 -19.93
N ALA A 77 -27.80 1.95 -19.54
CA ALA A 77 -28.53 2.56 -18.43
C ALA A 77 -27.84 2.34 -17.07
N ALA A 78 -27.07 1.24 -16.91
CA ALA A 78 -26.29 0.98 -15.71
C ALA A 78 -25.14 2.00 -15.52
N TRP A 79 -24.75 2.72 -16.56
CA TRP A 79 -23.67 3.70 -16.56
C TRP A 79 -24.18 5.16 -16.64
N MET A 80 -25.49 5.36 -16.77
CA MET A 80 -26.11 6.69 -16.78
C MET A 80 -26.04 7.30 -15.38
N GLY A 81 -25.37 8.47 -15.25
CA GLY A 81 -25.16 9.15 -13.97
C GLY A 81 -23.81 8.87 -13.31
N ALA A 82 -23.09 7.81 -13.71
CA ALA A 82 -21.72 7.54 -13.24
C ALA A 82 -20.69 8.59 -13.72
N GLN A 83 -21.09 9.47 -14.63
CA GLN A 83 -20.31 10.61 -15.12
C GLN A 83 -20.26 11.77 -14.12
N ASP A 84 -21.17 11.79 -13.13
CA ASP A 84 -21.38 12.94 -12.23
C ASP A 84 -20.44 12.93 -11.01
N GLU A 85 -19.79 11.80 -10.71
CA GLU A 85 -18.87 11.68 -9.56
C GLU A 85 -17.39 11.90 -9.94
N GLY A 86 -17.07 12.20 -11.21
CA GLY A 86 -15.70 12.25 -11.72
C GLY A 86 -15.34 13.54 -12.47
N LEU A 87 -14.72 14.49 -11.77
CA LEU A 87 -13.90 15.56 -12.35
C LEU A 87 -12.70 14.97 -13.11
N GLY A 88 -12.89 14.47 -14.34
CA GLY A 88 -11.83 13.74 -15.05
C GLY A 88 -11.86 13.77 -16.58
N PHE A 89 -12.88 14.34 -17.24
CA PHE A 89 -12.85 14.49 -18.69
C PHE A 89 -13.33 15.86 -19.16
N HIS A 90 -12.56 16.89 -18.84
CA HIS A 90 -12.52 18.07 -19.70
C HIS A 90 -11.48 17.81 -20.78
N SER A 91 -11.98 17.48 -21.97
CA SER A 91 -11.27 17.54 -23.24
C SER A 91 -10.45 18.83 -23.30
N ARG A 92 -9.15 18.77 -22.99
CA ARG A 92 -8.27 19.89 -23.33
C ARG A 92 -8.18 19.91 -24.85
N PRO A 93 -8.43 21.05 -25.51
CA PRO A 93 -8.19 21.15 -26.94
C PRO A 93 -6.72 20.81 -27.19
N ARG A 94 -6.48 19.92 -28.15
CA ARG A 94 -5.13 19.54 -28.58
C ARG A 94 -4.43 20.83 -29.04
N THR A 95 -3.39 21.24 -28.34
CA THR A 95 -2.56 22.37 -28.75
C THR A 95 -2.01 22.08 -30.15
N THR A 96 -2.32 22.97 -31.09
CA THR A 96 -1.71 23.05 -32.43
C THR A 96 -0.31 23.62 -32.35
#